data_AF-A0A9Q3DPG0-F1
#
_entry.id   AF-A0A9Q3DPG0-F1
#
_cell.length_a   1.000
_cell.length_b   1.000
_cell.length_c   1.000
_cell.angle_alpha   90.00
_cell.angle_beta   90.00
_cell.angle_gamma   90.00
#
_symmetry.space_group_name_H-M   'P 1'
#
loop_
_entity.id
_entity.type
_entity.pdbx_description
1 polymer ?
#
loop_
_entity_poly.entity_id
_entity_poly.type
_entity_poly.pdbx_seq_one_letter_code
_entity_poly.pdbx_strand_id
1 'polypeptide(L)'
;MWQKDVSEYCKTCYRCQKANKSTGKRLGNMIKIQEPSRPWDIVHMDWVTGLPPGGDRRYNAFLVIVDRFSKTPIFIPCHKDDTAMDTALLIWNRVVSWTGIFTNMISD
;
A
#
# COMPACT_ATOMS: atom_id res chain seq x y z
N MET A 1 -19.54 -25.98 36.64
CA MET A 1 -20.24 -26.90 35.72
C MET A 1 -20.82 -26.12 34.53
N TRP A 2 -21.75 -25.19 34.76
CA TRP A 2 -22.42 -24.38 33.72
C TRP A 2 -21.51 -23.60 32.74
N GLN A 3 -20.34 -23.12 33.18
CA GLN A 3 -19.41 -22.41 32.28
C GLN A 3 -18.92 -23.26 31.10
N LYS A 4 -18.80 -24.58 31.27
CA LYS A 4 -18.39 -25.48 30.18
C LYS A 4 -19.50 -25.61 29.15
N ASP A 5 -20.73 -25.80 29.62
CA ASP A 5 -21.91 -25.97 28.77
C ASP A 5 -22.20 -24.71 27.95
N VAL A 6 -22.06 -23.53 28.57
CA VAL A 6 -22.18 -22.23 27.87
C VAL A 6 -21.10 -22.06 26.81
N SER A 7 -19.85 -22.44 27.12
CA SER A 7 -18.74 -22.37 26.17
C SER A 7 -18.96 -23.29 24.96
N GLU A 8 -19.45 -24.50 25.20
CA GLU A 8 -19.75 -25.48 24.14
C GLU A 8 -20.94 -25.08 23.27
N TYR A 9 -22.00 -24.54 23.87
CA TYR A 9 -23.13 -23.97 23.15
C TYR A 9 -22.71 -22.78 22.28
N CYS A 10 -21.91 -21.85 22.81
CA CYS A 10 -21.41 -20.70 22.04
C CYS A 10 -20.48 -21.10 20.88
N LYS A 11 -19.76 -22.23 21.00
CA LYS A 11 -18.91 -22.78 19.92
C LYS A 11 -19.72 -23.40 18.79
N THR A 12 -20.85 -24.03 19.10
CA THR A 12 -21.69 -24.73 18.11
C THR A 12 -22.81 -23.87 17.54
N CYS A 13 -23.20 -22.79 18.23
CA CYS A 13 -24.27 -21.90 17.79
C CYS A 13 -23.86 -21.06 16.56
N TYR A 14 -24.51 -21.29 15.42
CA TYR A 14 -24.30 -20.56 14.17
C TYR A 14 -24.42 -19.04 14.31
N ARG A 15 -25.43 -18.56 15.07
CA ARG A 15 -25.63 -17.12 15.32
C ARG A 15 -24.44 -16.52 16.08
N CYS A 16 -23.96 -17.20 17.12
CA CYS A 16 -22.80 -16.76 17.90
C CYS A 16 -21.53 -16.78 17.06
N GLN A 17 -21.28 -17.83 16.26
CA GLN A 17 -20.10 -17.93 15.40
C GLN A 17 -20.09 -16.87 14.28
N LYS A 18 -21.26 -16.50 13.75
CA LYS A 18 -21.38 -15.47 12.71
C LYS A 18 -21.24 -14.05 13.26
N ALA A 19 -21.81 -13.78 14.44
CA ALA A 19 -21.75 -12.47 15.09
C ALA A 19 -20.39 -12.21 15.77
N ASN A 20 -19.87 -13.22 16.48
CA ASN A 20 -18.58 -13.16 17.17
C ASN A 20 -17.54 -13.88 16.32
N LYS A 21 -17.13 -13.25 15.22
CA LYS A 21 -15.93 -13.70 14.52
C LYS A 21 -14.76 -13.65 15.51
N SER A 22 -14.04 -14.75 15.65
CA SER A 22 -12.77 -14.76 16.38
C SER A 22 -11.89 -13.60 15.89
N THR A 23 -11.68 -12.60 16.73
CA THR A 23 -10.71 -11.51 16.50
C THR A 23 -9.26 -12.01 16.61
N GLY A 24 -9.07 -13.32 16.77
CA GLY A 24 -7.81 -13.98 17.08
C GLY A 24 -7.11 -14.61 15.87
N LYS A 25 -7.40 -14.21 14.62
CA LYS A 25 -6.35 -14.37 13.60
C LYS A 25 -5.20 -13.52 14.13
N ARG A 26 -4.08 -14.16 14.51
CA ARG A 26 -2.82 -13.43 14.74
C ARG A 26 -2.71 -12.46 13.57
N LEU A 27 -2.62 -11.16 13.87
CA LEU A 27 -2.09 -10.20 12.91
C LEU A 27 -0.88 -10.90 12.30
N GLY A 28 -0.96 -11.19 10.99
CA GLY A 28 0.13 -11.86 10.30
C GLY A 28 1.43 -11.15 10.69
N ASN A 29 2.54 -11.90 10.81
CA ASN A 29 3.80 -11.31 11.23
C ASN A 29 4.04 -10.04 10.40
N MET A 30 4.08 -8.87 11.06
CA MET A 30 4.39 -7.62 10.38
C MET A 30 5.75 -7.81 9.71
N ILE A 31 5.76 -7.84 8.38
CA ILE A 31 7.00 -7.93 7.62
C ILE A 31 7.72 -6.62 7.87
N LYS A 32 8.79 -6.68 8.68
CA LYS A 32 9.68 -5.54 8.84
C LYS A 32 10.46 -5.39 7.54
N ILE A 33 10.15 -4.33 6.80
CA ILE A 33 10.94 -3.95 5.64
C ILE A 33 12.31 -3.48 6.16
N GLN A 34 13.42 -3.96 5.59
CA GLN A 34 14.78 -3.61 6.02
C GLN A 34 15.05 -2.11 5.90
N GLU A 35 15.72 -1.50 6.86
CA GLU A 35 16.02 -0.06 6.80
C GLU A 35 16.94 0.24 5.60
N PRO A 36 16.63 1.26 4.76
CA PRO A 36 17.47 1.63 3.64
C PRO A 36 18.84 2.14 4.10
N SER A 37 19.88 1.85 3.31
CA SER A 37 21.27 2.25 3.60
C SER A 37 21.64 3.64 3.09
N ARG A 38 20.92 4.12 2.07
CA ARG A 38 21.15 5.38 1.36
C ARG A 38 19.83 5.97 0.86
N PRO A 39 19.79 7.28 0.52
CA PRO A 39 18.64 7.87 -0.15
C PRO A 39 18.27 7.10 -1.42
N TRP A 40 16.96 6.95 -1.66
CA TRP A 40 16.39 6.28 -2.83
C TRP A 40 16.71 4.78 -2.95
N ASP A 41 17.20 4.13 -1.90
CA ASP A 41 17.48 2.68 -1.94
C ASP A 41 16.19 1.86 -1.93
N ILE A 42 15.24 2.27 -1.08
CA ILE A 42 13.92 1.65 -0.91
C ILE A 42 12.88 2.74 -1.00
N VAL A 43 11.91 2.57 -1.91
CA VAL A 43 10.83 3.54 -2.08
C VAL A 43 9.47 2.90 -1.87
N HIS A 44 8.55 3.70 -1.33
CA HIS A 44 7.13 3.38 -1.27
C HIS A 44 6.42 4.06 -2.44
N MET A 45 5.50 3.36 -3.08
CA MET A 45 4.77 3.85 -4.22
C MET A 45 3.26 3.70 -3.99
N ASP A 46 2.51 4.75 -4.26
CA ASP A 46 1.06 4.79 -4.08
C ASP A 46 0.39 5.71 -5.11
N TRP A 47 -0.90 5.53 -5.35
CA TRP A 47 -1.68 6.36 -6.27
C TRP A 47 -2.76 7.13 -5.53
N VAL A 48 -2.66 8.45 -5.60
CA VAL A 48 -3.74 9.34 -5.17
C VAL A 48 -4.68 9.55 -6.36
N THR A 49 -5.81 8.85 -6.37
CA THR A 49 -6.80 8.89 -7.46
C THR A 49 -8.06 9.67 -7.07
N GLY A 50 -8.98 9.84 -8.02
CA GLY A 50 -10.27 10.51 -7.78
C GLY A 50 -10.20 12.04 -7.75
N LEU A 51 -9.13 12.61 -8.29
CA LEU A 51 -8.96 14.06 -8.35
C LEU A 51 -9.75 14.65 -9.53
N PRO A 52 -10.24 15.89 -9.42
CA PRO A 52 -10.81 16.59 -10.55
C PRO A 52 -9.73 16.75 -11.65
N PRO A 53 -10.05 16.52 -12.94
CA PRO A 53 -9.08 16.65 -14.02
C PRO A 53 -8.48 18.06 -14.08
N GLY A 54 -7.16 18.16 -14.04
CA GLY A 54 -6.44 19.43 -13.95
C GLY A 54 -5.35 19.61 -15.01
N GLY A 55 -5.10 20.88 -15.36
CA GLY A 55 -4.10 21.30 -16.36
C GLY A 55 -4.45 20.92 -17.80
N ASP A 56 -3.59 21.29 -18.74
CA ASP A 56 -3.82 21.08 -20.18
C ASP A 56 -4.00 19.61 -20.56
N ARG A 57 -3.32 18.72 -19.81
CA ARG A 57 -3.35 17.26 -20.03
C ARG A 57 -4.47 16.56 -19.28
N ARG A 58 -5.26 17.27 -18.47
CA ARG A 58 -6.38 16.72 -17.69
C ARG A 58 -5.98 15.51 -16.82
N TYR A 59 -4.85 15.62 -16.11
CA TYR A 59 -4.44 14.60 -15.15
C TYR A 59 -5.46 14.50 -14.02
N ASN A 60 -5.77 13.29 -13.59
CA ASN A 60 -6.81 13.00 -12.59
C ASN A 60 -6.30 12.10 -11.44
N ALA A 61 -4.99 11.85 -11.39
CA ALA A 61 -4.32 11.14 -10.33
C ALA A 61 -2.89 11.66 -10.14
N PHE A 62 -2.27 11.32 -9.00
CA PHE A 62 -0.84 11.45 -8.77
C PHE A 62 -0.25 10.08 -8.44
N LEU A 63 0.85 9.74 -9.10
CA LEU A 63 1.78 8.74 -8.62
C LEU A 63 2.65 9.38 -7.54
N VAL A 64 2.59 8.83 -6.34
CA VAL A 64 3.36 9.27 -5.18
C VAL A 64 4.47 8.27 -4.95
N ILE A 65 5.72 8.74 -4.98
CA ILE A 65 6.89 7.93 -4.65
C ILE A 65 7.59 8.56 -3.45
N VAL A 66 7.72 7.81 -2.36
CA VAL A 66 8.32 8.31 -1.11
C VAL A 66 9.62 7.55 -0.86
N ASP A 67 10.72 8.30 -0.73
CA ASP A 67 11.98 7.73 -0.26
C ASP A 67 11.83 7.27 1.18
N ARG A 68 12.14 6.01 1.46
CA ARG A 68 12.04 5.50 2.81
C ARG A 68 13.13 6.05 3.72
N PHE A 69 14.29 6.43 3.18
CA PHE A 69 15.42 6.95 3.96
C PHE A 69 15.14 8.38 4.42
N SER A 70 14.91 9.31 3.49
CA SER A 70 14.70 10.73 3.80
C SER A 70 13.25 11.12 4.12
N LYS A 71 12.28 10.24 3.84
CA LYS A 71 10.83 10.53 3.84
C LYS A 71 10.42 11.60 2.83
N THR A 72 11.25 11.86 1.82
CA THR A 72 10.94 12.86 0.78
C THR A 72 9.96 12.27 -0.23
N PRO A 73 8.81 12.93 -0.46
CA PRO A 73 7.86 12.52 -1.49
C PRO A 73 8.17 13.15 -2.85
N ILE A 74 7.87 12.42 -3.91
CA ILE A 74 7.79 12.87 -5.30
C ILE A 74 6.33 12.69 -5.73
N PHE A 75 5.73 13.76 -6.24
CA PHE A 75 4.39 13.74 -6.79
C PHE A 75 4.47 13.87 -8.30
N ILE A 76 3.95 12.88 -9.03
CA ILE A 76 3.99 12.87 -10.48
C ILE A 76 2.56 12.82 -11.01
N PRO A 77 2.10 13.85 -11.73
CA PRO A 77 0.75 13.85 -12.28
C PRO A 77 0.62 12.76 -13.35
N CYS A 78 -0.44 11.97 -13.22
CA CYS A 78 -0.71 10.78 -14.03
C CYS A 78 -2.23 10.63 -14.25
N HIS A 79 -2.63 9.59 -14.98
CA HIS A 79 -4.03 9.22 -15.11
C HIS A 79 -4.35 8.01 -14.25
N LYS A 80 -5.56 7.95 -13.69
CA LYS A 80 -6.04 6.80 -12.92
C LYS A 80 -6.07 5.50 -13.74
N ASP A 81 -6.18 5.64 -15.06
CA ASP A 81 -6.32 4.54 -16.03
C ASP A 81 -4.96 4.22 -16.70
N ASP A 82 -3.85 4.80 -16.22
CA ASP A 82 -2.51 4.50 -16.73
C ASP A 82 -2.18 3.01 -16.52
N THR A 83 -1.64 2.38 -17.56
CA THR A 83 -1.25 0.97 -17.47
C THR A 83 0.02 0.80 -16.63
N ALA A 84 0.34 -0.45 -16.28
CA ALA A 84 1.62 -0.77 -15.64
C ALA A 84 2.82 -0.31 -16.49
N MET A 85 2.72 -0.38 -17.82
CA MET A 85 3.77 0.08 -18.73
C MET A 85 3.90 1.60 -18.73
N ASP A 86 2.78 2.33 -18.74
CA ASP A 86 2.77 3.79 -18.66
C ASP A 86 3.40 4.27 -17.35
N THR A 87 3.05 3.61 -16.24
CA THR A 87 3.65 3.87 -14.92
C THR A 87 5.15 3.61 -14.93
N ALA A 88 5.60 2.46 -15.46
CA ALA A 88 7.01 2.12 -15.52
C ALA A 88 7.82 3.16 -16.34
N LEU A 89 7.28 3.59 -17.49
CA LEU A 89 7.89 4.64 -18.31
C LEU A 89 7.91 5.99 -17.58
N LEU A 90 6.87 6.31 -16.82
CA LEU A 90 6.77 7.54 -16.06
C LEU A 90 7.82 7.59 -14.93
N ILE A 91 8.01 6.48 -14.21
CA ILE A 91 9.07 6.33 -13.19
C ILE A 91 10.46 6.42 -13.85
N TRP A 92 10.67 5.67 -14.93
CA TRP A 92 11.96 5.61 -15.62
C TRP A 92 12.39 7.00 -16.12
N ASN A 93 11.49 7.69 -16.80
CA ASN A 93 11.81 8.97 -17.43
C ASN A 93 11.90 10.12 -16.42
N ARG A 94 11.05 10.14 -15.39
CA ARG A 94 10.93 11.30 -14.48
C ARG A 94 11.64 11.17 -13.15
N VAL A 95 12.02 9.96 -12.75
CA VAL A 95 12.54 9.72 -11.40
C VAL A 95 13.92 9.10 -11.45
N VAL A 96 14.05 7.95 -12.13
CA VAL A 96 15.31 7.19 -12.19
C VAL A 96 16.46 8.03 -12.76
N SER A 97 16.16 8.99 -13.63
CA SER A 97 17.14 9.89 -14.24
C SER A 97 17.95 10.72 -13.23
N TRP A 98 17.43 10.99 -12.04
CA TRP A 98 18.13 11.79 -11.02
C TRP A 98 18.22 11.11 -9.64
N THR A 99 17.37 10.12 -9.34
CA THR A 99 17.47 9.32 -8.10
C THR A 99 18.39 8.11 -8.25
N GLY A 100 18.66 7.67 -9.48
CA GLY A 100 19.20 6.34 -9.76
C GLY A 100 18.12 5.25 -9.64
N ILE A 101 18.54 4.00 -9.83
CA ILE A 101 17.66 2.82 -9.77
C ILE A 101 17.48 2.39 -8.32
N PHE A 102 16.23 2.20 -7.92
CA PHE A 102 15.86 1.70 -6.59
C PHE A 102 16.19 0.21 -6.45
N THR A 103 16.61 -0.21 -5.27
CA THR A 103 16.83 -1.63 -4.95
C THR A 103 15.50 -2.32 -4.71
N ASN A 104 14.57 -1.66 -4.00
CA ASN A 104 13.22 -2.16 -3.75
C ASN A 104 12.15 -1.08 -3.98
N MET A 105 11.06 -1.48 -4.63
CA MET A 105 9.81 -0.71 -4.75
C MET A 105 8.69 -1.45 -4.03
N ILE A 106 7.94 -0.74 -3.18
CA ILE A 106 6.85 -1.32 -2.37
C ILE A 106 5.56 -0.58 -2.69
N SER A 107 4.59 -1.28 -3.26
CA SER A 107 3.23 -0.80 -3.50
C SER A 107 2.22 -1.68 -2.76
N ASP A 108 0.99 -1.16 -2.64
CA ASP A 108 -0.25 -1.92 -2.42
C ASP A 108 -0.41 -3.06 -3.46
#